data_AF-A0AAN7UE28-F1
#
_entry.id   AF-A0AAN7UE28-F1
#
_cell.length_a   1.000
_cell.length_b   1.000
_cell.length_c   1.000
_cell.angle_alpha   90.00
_cell.angle_beta   90.00
_cell.angle_gamma   90.00
#
_symmetry.space_group_name_H-M   'P 1'
#
loop_
_entity.id
_entity.type
_entity.pdbx_description
1 polymer ?
#
loop_
_entity_poly.entity_id
_entity_poly.type
_entity_poly.pdbx_seq_one_letter_code
_entity_poly.pdbx_strand_id
1 'polypeptide(L)'
;MDPSYTDRVERMELEKRTRQADFANNIGVSDDLVVYPIHLLPNAHHGAVFHGRADTLDLISTCLEGTADTLHSVLIHGFGGVGKTQTALQYAHQNASKYDAIFWIQSETTLSINASITKIVRGLSLPGSMRDGADEQNLAAFQSWQQAAKRNGG
;
A
#
# COMPACT_ATOMS: atom_id res chain seq x y z
N MET A 1 6.28 -7.11 29.91
CA MET A 1 6.44 -6.33 28.66
C MET A 1 7.91 -5.99 28.54
N ASP A 2 8.50 -6.24 27.38
CA ASP A 2 9.92 -5.98 27.11
C ASP A 2 10.11 -4.48 26.79
N PRO A 3 10.95 -3.75 27.56
CA PRO A 3 11.27 -2.35 27.30
C PRO A 3 11.79 -2.08 25.87
N SER A 4 12.39 -3.09 25.20
CA SER A 4 12.88 -2.98 23.83
C SER A 4 11.76 -2.93 22.77
N TYR A 5 10.57 -3.44 23.06
CA TYR A 5 9.45 -3.45 22.11
C TYR A 5 8.77 -2.07 22.03
N THR A 6 8.54 -1.45 23.19
CA THR A 6 7.90 -0.13 23.29
C THR A 6 8.76 0.97 22.66
N ASP A 7 10.08 0.96 22.88
CA ASP A 7 10.99 1.96 22.30
C ASP A 7 11.02 1.90 20.75
N ARG A 8 10.86 0.71 20.16
CA ARG A 8 10.79 0.53 18.71
C ARG A 8 9.48 1.06 18.12
N VAL A 9 8.37 0.89 18.84
CA VAL A 9 7.06 1.40 18.40
C VAL A 9 7.02 2.92 18.47
N GLU A 10 7.49 3.52 19.56
CA GLU A 10 7.55 4.99 19.69
C GLU A 10 8.46 5.64 18.64
N ARG A 11 9.63 5.04 18.33
CA ARG A 11 10.49 5.51 17.23
C ARG A 11 9.80 5.40 15.87
N MET A 12 9.11 4.29 15.60
CA MET A 12 8.34 4.14 14.36
C MET A 12 7.21 5.16 14.25
N GLU A 13 6.51 5.49 15.34
CA GLU A 13 5.47 6.52 15.32
C GLU A 13 6.04 7.94 15.16
N LEU A 14 7.19 8.22 15.76
CA LEU A 14 7.87 9.52 15.64
C LEU A 14 8.40 9.73 14.21
N GLU A 15 9.04 8.73 13.63
CA GLU A 15 9.49 8.76 12.24
C GLU A 15 8.32 8.90 11.26
N LYS A 16 7.17 8.25 11.55
CA LYS A 16 5.93 8.41 10.77
C LYS A 16 5.42 9.85 10.83
N ARG A 17 5.42 10.47 12.02
CA ARG A 17 5.01 11.88 12.19
C ARG A 17 5.91 12.85 11.43
N THR A 18 7.23 12.62 11.45
CA THR A 18 8.18 13.45 10.71
C THR A 18 8.00 13.28 9.20
N ARG A 19 7.89 12.05 8.69
CA ARG A 19 7.64 11.78 7.27
C ARG A 19 6.30 12.35 6.77
N GLN A 20 5.27 12.34 7.61
CA GLN A 20 3.97 12.93 7.30
C GLN A 20 4.08 14.45 7.10
N ALA A 21 4.82 15.15 7.97
CA ALA A 21 5.01 16.61 7.91
C ALA A 21 5.91 17.08 6.74
N ASP A 22 6.78 16.22 6.22
CA ASP A 22 7.64 16.54 5.07
C ASP A 22 6.96 16.27 3.71
N PHE A 23 6.06 15.28 3.65
CA PHE A 23 5.32 14.91 2.43
C PHE A 23 4.30 15.98 2.00
N ALA A 24 3.59 16.50 2.99
CA ALA A 24 2.77 17.69 3.05
C ALA A 24 3.09 18.86 2.11
N ASN A 25 4.32 19.36 2.21
CA ASN A 25 4.65 20.71 1.76
C ASN A 25 4.92 20.79 0.25
N ASN A 26 5.00 19.65 -0.46
CA ASN A 26 5.67 19.60 -1.76
C ASN A 26 4.76 19.30 -2.96
N ILE A 27 3.44 19.19 -2.78
CA ILE A 27 2.53 18.66 -3.82
C ILE A 27 1.51 19.69 -4.36
N GLY A 28 1.36 20.87 -3.76
CA GLY A 28 0.27 21.81 -4.14
C GLY A 28 -1.14 21.26 -3.90
N VAL A 29 -1.24 20.05 -3.33
CA VAL A 29 -2.41 19.45 -2.71
C VAL A 29 -2.39 19.95 -1.27
N SER A 30 -3.47 20.55 -0.76
CA SER A 30 -3.54 20.90 0.66
C SER A 30 -3.29 19.65 1.50
N ASP A 31 -2.18 19.70 2.23
CA ASP A 31 -1.61 18.69 3.12
C ASP A 31 -2.63 17.98 4.02
N ASP A 32 -3.68 18.70 4.44
CA ASP A 32 -4.67 18.23 5.41
C ASP A 32 -5.57 17.05 4.95
N LEU A 33 -5.49 16.60 3.69
CA LEU A 33 -6.46 15.63 3.15
C LEU A 33 -5.99 14.16 3.11
N VAL A 34 -4.68 13.91 3.13
CA VAL A 34 -4.12 12.55 3.00
C VAL A 34 -3.70 12.02 4.38
N VAL A 35 -4.50 11.14 4.97
CA VAL A 35 -4.24 10.57 6.31
C VAL A 35 -3.60 9.20 6.20
N TYR A 36 -2.39 9.05 6.75
CA TYR A 36 -1.67 7.78 6.82
C TYR A 36 -1.96 6.99 8.11
N PRO A 37 -1.86 5.64 8.11
CA PRO A 37 -1.56 4.80 6.96
C PRO A 37 -2.78 4.56 6.05
N ILE A 38 -2.54 4.35 4.76
CA ILE A 38 -3.59 4.20 3.75
C ILE A 38 -3.59 2.77 3.25
N HIS A 39 -4.47 1.94 3.81
CA HIS A 39 -4.55 0.52 3.45
C HIS A 39 -5.85 0.23 2.70
N LEU A 40 -5.77 0.23 1.37
CA LEU A 40 -6.89 -0.10 0.49
C LEU A 40 -6.82 -1.57 0.08
N LEU A 41 -6.96 -2.44 1.08
CA LEU A 41 -6.99 -3.89 0.93
C LEU A 41 -8.44 -4.40 0.81
N PRO A 42 -8.72 -5.42 -0.01
CA PRO A 42 -9.96 -6.16 0.06
C PRO A 42 -10.12 -6.73 1.47
N ASN A 43 -11.36 -6.73 1.96
CA ASN A 43 -11.69 -7.36 3.22
C ASN A 43 -11.17 -8.80 3.18
N ALA A 44 -10.35 -9.17 4.16
CA ALA A 44 -10.03 -10.58 4.37
C ALA A 44 -11.37 -11.33 4.55
N HIS A 45 -11.54 -12.44 3.84
CA HIS A 45 -12.74 -13.26 3.97
C HIS A 45 -12.88 -13.65 5.45
N HIS A 46 -13.83 -13.02 6.15
CA HIS A 46 -14.08 -13.25 7.56
C HIS A 46 -14.48 -14.72 7.73
N GLY A 47 -13.60 -15.54 8.31
CA GLY A 47 -13.85 -16.95 8.62
C GLY A 47 -12.92 -17.96 7.93
N ALA A 48 -12.09 -17.55 6.97
CA ALA A 48 -11.06 -18.43 6.43
C ALA A 48 -9.80 -18.32 7.28
N VAL A 49 -9.60 -19.27 8.21
CA VAL A 49 -8.32 -19.37 8.90
C VAL A 49 -7.27 -19.77 7.86
N PHE A 50 -6.32 -18.85 7.59
CA PHE A 50 -5.22 -19.13 6.68
C PHE A 50 -4.23 -20.06 7.37
N HIS A 51 -4.20 -21.32 6.94
CA HIS A 51 -3.33 -22.35 7.48
C HIS A 51 -2.21 -22.72 6.50
N GLY A 52 -1.00 -22.93 7.04
CA GLY A 52 0.18 -23.23 6.24
C GLY A 52 0.76 -22.00 5.54
N ARG A 53 1.90 -22.18 4.86
CA ARG A 53 2.63 -21.14 4.07
C ARG A 53 3.36 -20.06 4.86
N ALA A 54 3.67 -20.29 6.13
CA ALA A 54 4.52 -19.38 6.90
C ALA A 54 5.87 -19.15 6.18
N ASP A 55 6.48 -20.23 5.68
CA ASP A 55 7.68 -20.22 4.84
C ASP A 55 7.54 -19.35 3.57
N THR A 56 6.40 -19.42 2.89
CA THR A 56 6.14 -18.60 1.72
C THR A 56 5.97 -17.12 2.09
N LEU A 57 5.29 -16.83 3.20
CA LEU A 57 5.11 -15.47 3.69
C LEU A 57 6.44 -14.86 4.15
N ASP A 58 7.29 -15.65 4.80
CA ASP A 58 8.64 -15.25 5.19
C ASP A 58 9.50 -14.96 3.96
N LEU A 59 9.43 -15.81 2.92
CA LEU A 59 10.11 -15.57 1.66
C LEU A 59 9.66 -14.27 0.98
N ILE A 60 8.34 -13.99 0.99
CA ILE A 60 7.82 -12.72 0.47
C ILE A 60 8.38 -11.55 1.30
N SER A 61 8.43 -11.66 2.63
CA SER A 61 9.02 -10.62 3.50
C SER A 61 10.48 -10.37 3.13
N THR A 62 11.29 -11.42 3.05
CA THR A 62 12.71 -11.30 2.71
C THR A 62 12.93 -10.70 1.32
N CYS A 63 12.11 -11.05 0.33
CA CYS A 63 12.24 -10.48 -1.02
C CYS A 63 11.82 -9.00 -1.10
N LEU A 64 10.88 -8.58 -0.26
CA LEU A 64 10.39 -7.20 -0.19
C LEU A 64 11.15 -6.33 0.83
N GLU A 65 12.00 -6.95 1.65
CA GLU A 65 12.94 -6.25 2.54
C GLU A 65 14.09 -5.67 1.72
N GLY A 66 14.37 -4.38 1.94
CA GLY A 66 15.45 -3.67 1.26
C GLY A 66 15.41 -2.17 1.54
N THR A 67 16.34 -1.45 0.95
CA THR A 67 16.45 0.02 1.09
C THR A 67 15.36 0.73 0.30
N ALA A 68 14.91 1.88 0.79
CA ALA A 68 13.86 2.69 0.16
C ALA A 68 14.17 3.09 -1.31
N ASP A 69 15.45 3.11 -1.68
CA ASP A 69 15.93 3.50 -3.02
C ASP A 69 15.75 2.42 -4.10
N THR A 70 15.41 1.19 -3.72
CA THR A 70 15.30 0.06 -4.66
C THR A 70 13.87 -0.46 -4.78
N LEU A 71 13.40 -0.66 -6.02
CA LEU A 71 12.10 -1.27 -6.27
C LEU A 71 12.20 -2.79 -6.10
N HIS A 72 11.47 -3.32 -5.12
CA HIS A 72 11.33 -4.76 -4.88
C HIS A 72 10.03 -5.29 -5.48
N SER A 73 10.07 -6.49 -6.08
CA SER A 73 8.90 -7.12 -6.69
C SER A 73 8.94 -8.64 -6.48
N VAL A 74 7.76 -9.23 -6.26
CA VAL A 74 7.59 -10.67 -6.03
C VAL A 74 6.48 -11.20 -6.94
N LEU A 75 6.75 -12.32 -7.63
CA LEU A 75 5.77 -13.04 -8.42
C LEU A 75 5.35 -14.33 -7.71
N ILE A 76 4.06 -14.44 -7.36
CA ILE A 76 3.48 -15.69 -6.84
C ILE A 76 2.87 -16.46 -8.02
N HIS A 77 3.45 -17.61 -8.37
CA HIS A 77 2.97 -18.47 -9.44
C HIS A 77 2.62 -19.89 -8.94
N GLY A 78 1.88 -20.65 -9.76
CA GLY A 78 1.41 -22.00 -9.40
C GLY A 78 0.06 -22.32 -10.02
N PHE A 79 -0.41 -23.56 -9.85
CA PHE A 79 -1.66 -24.06 -10.41
C PHE A 79 -2.89 -23.23 -10.03
N GLY A 80 -3.97 -23.33 -10.81
CA GLY A 80 -5.25 -22.70 -10.49
C GLY A 80 -5.79 -23.17 -9.12
N GLY A 81 -6.48 -22.30 -8.39
CA GLY A 81 -7.11 -22.68 -7.12
C GLY A 81 -6.19 -22.84 -5.90
N VAL A 82 -4.86 -22.79 -6.06
CA VAL A 82 -3.91 -22.96 -4.93
C VAL A 82 -3.83 -21.77 -3.95
N GLY A 83 -4.72 -20.79 -4.05
CA GLY A 83 -4.76 -19.66 -3.10
C GLY A 83 -3.63 -18.63 -3.25
N LYS A 84 -3.12 -18.38 -4.46
CA LYS A 84 -2.08 -17.34 -4.71
C LYS A 84 -2.54 -15.95 -4.26
N THR A 85 -3.73 -15.55 -4.70
CA THR A 85 -4.38 -14.29 -4.31
C THR A 85 -4.56 -14.20 -2.79
N GLN A 86 -5.01 -15.30 -2.16
CA GLN A 86 -5.16 -15.36 -0.71
C GLN A 86 -3.81 -15.22 0.02
N THR A 87 -2.72 -15.76 -0.55
CA THR A 87 -1.37 -15.65 0.02
C THR A 87 -0.87 -14.19 -0.02
N ALA A 88 -1.03 -13.51 -1.16
CA ALA A 88 -0.69 -12.09 -1.27
C ALA A 88 -1.52 -11.20 -0.33
N LEU A 89 -2.84 -11.45 -0.23
CA LEU A 89 -3.71 -10.74 0.70
C LEU A 89 -3.30 -10.99 2.16
N GLN A 90 -3.00 -12.24 2.52
CA GLN A 90 -2.56 -12.57 3.87
C GLN A 90 -1.28 -11.84 4.24
N TYR A 91 -0.28 -11.84 3.34
CA TYR A 91 0.97 -11.11 3.54
C TYR A 91 0.70 -9.62 3.78
N ALA A 92 -0.11 -8.99 2.91
CA ALA A 92 -0.38 -7.56 2.99
C ALA A 92 -1.14 -7.18 4.27
N HIS A 93 -2.12 -7.98 4.70
CA HIS A 93 -2.83 -7.77 5.96
C HIS A 93 -1.91 -7.95 7.18
N GLN A 94 -1.07 -8.99 7.22
CA GLN A 94 -0.17 -9.26 8.35
C GLN A 94 0.96 -8.23 8.48
N ASN A 95 1.42 -7.68 7.36
CA ASN A 95 2.54 -6.73 7.32
C ASN A 95 2.07 -5.29 7.11
N ALA A 96 0.78 -5.01 7.28
CA ALA A 96 0.20 -3.71 6.97
C ALA A 96 0.91 -2.55 7.69
N SER A 97 1.31 -2.76 8.93
CA SER A 97 2.02 -1.76 9.75
C SER A 97 3.42 -1.38 9.24
N LYS A 98 4.03 -2.22 8.38
CA LYS A 98 5.34 -1.95 7.75
C LYS A 98 5.25 -0.96 6.59
N TYR A 99 4.06 -0.70 6.07
CA TYR A 99 3.86 0.12 4.87
C TYR A 99 2.96 1.32 5.18
N ASP A 100 3.41 2.52 4.79
CA ASP A 100 2.62 3.74 4.94
C ASP A 100 1.39 3.73 4.02
N ALA A 101 1.51 3.14 2.83
CA ALA A 101 0.41 2.96 1.88
C ALA A 101 0.42 1.56 1.24
N ILE A 102 -0.77 0.96 1.12
CA ILE A 102 -0.99 -0.33 0.45
C ILE A 102 -2.19 -0.18 -0.48
N PHE A 103 -2.01 -0.55 -1.75
CA PHE A 103 -3.06 -0.52 -2.76
C PHE A 103 -3.25 -1.89 -3.40
N TRP A 104 -4.50 -2.35 -3.43
CA TRP A 104 -4.85 -3.56 -4.17
C TRP A 104 -5.47 -3.22 -5.52
N ILE A 105 -4.84 -3.68 -6.59
CA ILE A 105 -5.27 -3.44 -7.97
C ILE A 105 -5.72 -4.75 -8.60
N GLN A 106 -7.00 -4.82 -8.99
CA GLN A 106 -7.55 -5.92 -9.77
C GLN A 106 -7.15 -5.77 -11.24
N SER A 107 -6.19 -6.58 -11.69
CA SER A 107 -5.55 -6.47 -13.01
C SER A 107 -6.08 -7.44 -14.07
N GLU A 108 -7.28 -7.98 -13.90
CA GLU A 108 -7.87 -8.95 -14.84
C GLU A 108 -8.30 -8.29 -16.16
N THR A 109 -8.75 -7.04 -16.10
CA THR A 109 -9.23 -6.27 -17.26
C THR A 109 -8.84 -4.80 -17.13
N THR A 110 -8.81 -4.07 -18.24
CA THR A 110 -8.62 -2.60 -18.20
C THR A 110 -9.68 -1.92 -17.33
N LEU A 111 -10.93 -2.39 -17.39
CA LEU A 111 -12.02 -1.86 -16.58
C LEU A 111 -11.78 -2.07 -15.07
N SER A 112 -11.29 -3.25 -14.67
CA SER A 112 -10.99 -3.55 -13.25
C SER A 112 -9.79 -2.76 -12.74
N ILE A 113 -8.80 -2.49 -13.60
CA ILE A 113 -7.65 -1.62 -13.30
C ILE A 113 -8.13 -0.19 -13.05
N ASN A 114 -8.89 0.38 -13.99
CA ASN A 114 -9.38 1.75 -13.89
C ASN A 114 -10.32 1.94 -12.70
N ALA A 115 -11.17 0.95 -12.41
CA ALA A 115 -12.01 0.95 -11.21
C ALA A 115 -11.17 0.89 -9.92
N SER A 116 -10.07 0.13 -9.91
CA SER A 116 -9.15 0.07 -8.75
C SER A 116 -8.42 1.40 -8.55
N ILE A 117 -7.90 2.01 -9.63
CA ILE A 117 -7.24 3.33 -9.57
C ILE A 117 -8.21 4.39 -9.08
N THR A 118 -9.45 4.39 -9.58
CA THR A 118 -10.49 5.34 -9.12
C THR A 118 -10.75 5.20 -7.62
N LYS A 119 -10.78 3.97 -7.08
CA LYS A 119 -10.89 3.74 -5.63
C LYS A 119 -9.69 4.30 -4.87
N ILE A 120 -8.48 4.14 -5.41
CA ILE A 120 -7.24 4.64 -4.80
C ILE A 120 -7.23 6.16 -4.75
N VAL A 121 -7.46 6.83 -5.89
CA VAL A 121 -7.52 8.29 -5.99
C VAL A 121 -8.55 8.88 -5.02
N ARG A 122 -9.71 8.23 -4.86
CA ARG A 122 -10.72 8.63 -3.88
C ARG A 122 -10.30 8.40 -2.44
N GLY A 123 -9.67 7.26 -2.14
CA GLY A 123 -9.16 6.97 -0.79
C GLY A 123 -8.04 7.91 -0.36
N LEU A 124 -7.28 8.43 -1.34
CA LEU A 124 -6.26 9.45 -1.16
C LEU A 124 -6.83 10.89 -1.16
N SER A 125 -8.13 11.09 -1.39
CA SER A 125 -8.75 12.43 -1.49
C SER A 125 -8.00 13.39 -2.45
N LEU A 126 -7.41 12.87 -3.54
CA LEU A 126 -6.58 13.69 -4.42
C LEU A 126 -7.43 14.71 -5.21
N PRO A 127 -6.98 15.97 -5.36
CA PRO A 127 -7.70 16.96 -6.15
C PRO A 127 -7.84 16.50 -7.59
N GLY A 128 -9.06 16.57 -8.12
CA GLY A 128 -9.42 15.97 -9.42
C GLY A 128 -10.08 14.58 -9.33
N SER A 129 -10.27 14.03 -8.12
CA SER A 129 -11.03 12.80 -7.86
C SER A 129 -12.53 12.94 -8.18
N MET A 130 -12.90 13.17 -9.45
CA MET A 130 -14.30 13.28 -9.83
C MET A 130 -14.95 11.89 -9.86
N ARG A 131 -16.21 11.81 -9.43
CA ARG A 131 -17.02 10.58 -9.57
C ARG A 131 -17.13 10.13 -11.03
N ASP A 132 -17.00 11.08 -11.95
CA ASP A 132 -17.10 10.98 -13.41
C ASP A 132 -15.80 11.41 -14.13
N GLY A 133 -14.67 11.50 -13.42
CA GLY A 133 -13.38 11.80 -14.04
C GLY A 133 -13.02 10.69 -15.04
N ALA A 134 -12.55 11.08 -16.23
CA ALA A 134 -12.08 10.11 -17.23
C ALA A 134 -10.95 9.27 -16.62
N ASP A 135 -10.88 7.97 -16.97
CA ASP A 135 -9.87 7.02 -16.45
C ASP A 135 -8.43 7.59 -16.51
N GLU A 136 -8.15 8.38 -17.55
CA GLU A 136 -6.88 9.08 -17.77
C GLU A 136 -6.55 10.14 -16.69
N GLN A 137 -7.54 10.89 -16.22
CA GLN A 137 -7.34 11.91 -15.17
C GLN A 137 -7.02 11.26 -13.82
N ASN A 138 -7.73 10.17 -13.48
CA ASN A 138 -7.47 9.43 -12.25
C ASN A 138 -6.08 8.78 -12.28
N LEU A 139 -5.68 8.21 -13.41
CA LEU A 139 -4.34 7.67 -13.59
C LEU A 139 -3.26 8.76 -13.44
N ALA A 140 -3.43 9.92 -14.07
CA ALA A 140 -2.48 11.03 -13.98
C ALA A 140 -2.34 11.57 -12.54
N ALA A 141 -3.45 11.71 -11.82
CA ALA A 141 -3.44 12.11 -10.41
C ALA A 141 -2.65 11.10 -9.55
N PHE A 142 -2.91 9.80 -9.75
CA PHE A 142 -2.20 8.75 -9.01
C PHE A 142 -0.69 8.72 -9.32
N GLN A 143 -0.30 8.87 -10.59
CA GLN A 143 1.11 8.94 -11.00
C GLN A 143 1.82 10.16 -10.39
N SER A 144 1.15 11.31 -10.36
CA SER A 144 1.70 12.53 -9.78
C SER A 144 1.96 12.37 -8.28
N TRP A 145 1.00 11.80 -7.55
CA TRP A 145 1.17 11.43 -6.14
C TRP A 145 2.33 10.45 -5.93
N GLN A 146 2.45 9.41 -6.77
CA GLN A 146 3.52 8.42 -6.65
C GLN A 146 4.91 9.04 -6.86
N GLN A 147 5.04 9.95 -7.83
CA GLN A 147 6.29 10.65 -8.10
C GLN A 147 6.69 11.58 -6.95
N ALA A 148 5.72 12.29 -6.36
CA ALA A 148 5.96 13.11 -5.18
C ALA A 148 6.42 12.25 -3.98
N ALA A 149 5.77 11.10 -3.75
CA ALA A 149 6.10 10.19 -2.65
C ALA A 149 7.53 9.62 -2.76
N LYS A 150 7.99 9.30 -3.98
CA LYS A 150 9.35 8.80 -4.21
C LYS A 150 10.44 9.85 -3.96
N ARG A 151 10.15 11.14 -4.16
CA ARG A 151 11.16 12.21 -4.04
C ARG A 151 11.46 12.61 -2.59
N ASN A 152 10.55 12.31 -1.66
CA ASN A 152 10.69 12.62 -0.24
C ASN A 152 11.17 11.41 0.60
N GLY A 153 11.45 10.27 -0.04
CA GLY A 153 11.90 9.04 0.62
C GLY A 153 13.42 8.80 0.58
N GLY A 154 14.22 9.86 0.34
CA GLY A 154 15.69 9.82 0.32
C GLY A 154 16.32 10.49 1.53
#